data_AF-A0AA88W192-F1
#
_entry.id   AF-A0AA88W192-F1
#
_cell.length_a   1.000
_cell.length_b   1.000
_cell.length_c   1.000
_cell.angle_alpha   90.00
_cell.angle_beta   90.00
_cell.angle_gamma   90.00
#
_symmetry.space_group_name_H-M   'P 1'
#
loop_
_entity.id
_entity.type
_entity.pdbx_description
1 polymer ?
#
loop_
_entity_poly.entity_id
_entity_poly.type
_entity_poly.pdbx_seq_one_letter_code
_entity_poly.pdbx_strand_id
1 'polypeptide(L)'
;METGRLVVERVRGKSTVTRCFSKYPLKFIIPNKVGPSQTDAVWVYTLTYGGGVVSGDCILCNFTIGDGCTTVLTTQASTKVYKSVASKCSEQVFEVKAPGQNQSNHEVILVNDNLSDA
;
A
#
# COMPACT_ATOMS: atom_id res chain seq x y z
N MET A 1 -11.82 0.39 -12.20
CA MET A 1 -12.40 1.26 -11.16
C MET A 1 -11.52 1.16 -9.92
N GLU A 2 -11.00 2.25 -9.39
CA GLU A 2 -10.04 2.26 -8.26
C GLU A 2 -10.52 1.41 -7.07
N THR A 3 -9.64 0.57 -6.51
CA THR A 3 -9.91 -0.23 -5.30
C THR A 3 -9.30 0.37 -4.05
N GLY A 4 -8.26 1.19 -4.18
CA GLY A 4 -7.59 1.83 -3.06
C GLY A 4 -7.04 3.20 -3.42
N ARG A 5 -7.11 4.14 -2.48
CA ARG A 5 -6.45 5.44 -2.56
C ARG A 5 -5.85 5.81 -1.21
N LEU A 6 -4.62 6.28 -1.22
CA LEU A 6 -3.97 6.84 -0.05
C LEU A 6 -3.22 8.13 -0.40
N VAL A 7 -3.37 9.15 0.43
CA VAL A 7 -2.70 10.44 0.27
C VAL A 7 -1.95 10.75 1.55
N VAL A 8 -0.65 11.01 1.44
CA VAL A 8 0.21 11.46 2.54
C VAL A 8 0.65 12.89 2.25
N GLU A 9 0.40 13.77 3.21
CA GLU A 9 0.76 15.18 3.13
C GLU A 9 1.57 15.59 4.36
N ARG A 10 2.28 16.70 4.19
CA ARG A 10 3.07 17.33 5.24
C ARG A 10 2.13 18.12 6.15
N VAL A 11 1.79 17.58 7.32
CA VAL A 11 0.92 18.24 8.29
C VAL A 11 1.73 18.55 9.53
N ARG A 12 1.83 19.85 9.88
CA ARG A 12 2.56 20.33 11.08
C ARG A 12 3.99 19.79 11.18
N GLY A 13 4.69 19.70 10.05
CA GLY A 13 6.04 19.18 10.02
C GLY A 13 6.16 17.67 10.27
N LYS A 14 5.11 16.88 9.99
CA LYS A 14 5.16 15.41 9.93
C LYS A 14 4.47 14.86 8.68
N SER A 15 4.92 13.71 8.19
CA SER A 15 4.22 12.92 7.18
C SER A 15 2.92 12.39 7.79
N THR A 16 1.78 12.67 7.17
CA THR A 16 0.46 12.32 7.73
C THR A 16 -0.48 11.83 6.63
N VAL A 17 -1.20 10.73 6.88
CA VAL A 17 -2.27 10.29 5.97
C VAL A 17 -3.44 11.25 6.09
N THR A 18 -3.76 11.96 5.01
CA THR A 18 -4.88 12.91 4.96
C THR A 18 -6.08 12.36 4.20
N ARG A 19 -5.87 11.33 3.37
CA ARG A 19 -6.95 10.59 2.73
C ARG A 19 -6.62 9.11 2.65
N CYS A 20 -7.60 8.27 3.00
CA CYS A 20 -7.51 6.83 2.90
C CYS A 20 -8.86 6.28 2.45
N PHE A 21 -8.85 5.47 1.40
CA PHE A 21 -10.01 4.78 0.87
C PHE A 21 -9.58 3.39 0.44
N SER A 22 -10.34 2.37 0.79
CA SER A 22 -10.17 1.03 0.24
C SER A 22 -11.52 0.34 0.14
N LYS A 23 -11.69 -0.52 -0.85
CA LYS A 23 -12.85 -1.41 -0.98
C LYS A 23 -12.38 -2.85 -1.20
N TYR A 24 -13.29 -3.80 -1.00
CA TYR A 24 -13.03 -5.21 -1.24
C TYR A 24 -12.38 -5.44 -2.63
N PRO A 25 -11.32 -6.27 -2.73
CA PRO A 25 -10.75 -7.10 -1.66
C PRO A 25 -9.65 -6.41 -0.84
N LEU A 26 -9.38 -5.12 -0.99
CA LEU A 26 -8.27 -4.43 -0.33
C LEU A 26 -8.62 -3.84 1.04
N LYS A 27 -7.66 -3.86 1.97
CA LYS A 27 -7.66 -3.05 3.19
C LYS A 27 -6.29 -2.40 3.44
N PHE A 28 -6.30 -1.17 3.94
CA PHE A 28 -5.13 -0.49 4.49
C PHE A 28 -5.17 -0.49 6.02
N ILE A 29 -4.04 -0.77 6.66
CA ILE A 29 -3.82 -0.56 8.10
C ILE A 29 -2.67 0.42 8.25
N ILE A 30 -2.89 1.50 9.02
CA ILE A 30 -1.95 2.59 9.21
C ILE A 30 -1.65 2.71 10.71
N PRO A 31 -0.64 2.01 11.24
CA PRO A 31 -0.27 2.12 12.64
C PRO A 31 0.41 3.45 12.96
N ASN A 32 0.17 3.98 14.16
CA ASN A 32 0.72 5.26 14.60
C ASN A 32 2.09 5.14 15.31
N LYS A 33 2.58 3.92 15.59
CA LYS A 33 3.77 3.65 16.42
C LYS A 33 4.58 2.47 15.88
N VAL A 34 5.26 2.68 14.77
CA VAL A 34 5.92 1.63 13.98
C VAL A 34 7.44 1.76 13.99
N GLY A 35 7.97 2.84 14.59
CA GLY A 35 9.40 3.07 14.76
C GLY A 35 9.69 4.06 15.88
N PRO A 36 10.97 4.39 16.11
CA PRO A 36 11.38 5.40 17.07
C PRO A 36 10.65 6.74 16.85
N SER A 37 10.44 7.52 17.91
CA SER A 37 9.73 8.82 17.86
C SER A 37 10.36 9.85 16.92
N GLN A 38 11.63 9.64 16.54
CA GLN A 38 12.41 10.49 15.64
C GLN A 38 12.20 10.15 14.17
N THR A 39 11.64 8.97 13.85
CA THR A 39 11.39 8.54 12.48
C THR A 39 10.09 9.16 11.96
N ASP A 40 10.20 10.03 10.97
CA ASP A 40 9.05 10.65 10.31
C ASP A 40 8.67 9.87 9.04
N ALA A 41 7.91 8.79 9.23
CA ALA A 41 7.39 7.97 8.14
C ALA A 41 5.99 7.43 8.47
N VAL A 42 5.10 7.44 7.47
CA VAL A 42 3.81 6.74 7.54
C VAL A 42 4.02 5.30 7.10
N TRP A 43 3.66 4.33 7.94
CA TRP A 43 3.64 2.92 7.52
C TRP A 43 2.24 2.55 7.08
N VAL A 44 2.15 1.89 5.93
CA VAL A 44 0.91 1.40 5.34
C VAL A 44 1.06 -0.08 5.12
N TYR A 45 0.30 -0.87 5.88
CA TYR A 45 0.14 -2.29 5.63
C TYR A 45 -1.01 -2.50 4.64
N THR A 46 -0.69 -3.01 3.46
CA THR A 46 -1.65 -3.49 2.46
C THR A 46 -1.96 -4.96 2.70
N LEU A 47 -3.24 -5.29 2.67
CA LEU A 47 -3.70 -6.67 2.74
C LEU A 47 -4.92 -6.90 1.86
N THR A 48 -5.11 -8.15 1.45
CA THR A 48 -6.30 -8.61 0.75
C THR A 48 -7.18 -9.45 1.68
N TYR A 49 -8.48 -9.16 1.71
CA TYR A 49 -9.47 -10.00 2.37
C TYR A 49 -9.49 -11.38 1.69
N GLY A 50 -9.42 -12.45 2.47
CA GLY A 50 -9.48 -13.83 1.95
C GLY A 50 -8.14 -14.54 1.78
N GLY A 51 -7.03 -13.96 2.25
CA GLY A 51 -5.74 -14.65 2.35
C GLY A 51 -4.93 -14.72 1.05
N GLY A 52 -5.35 -13.99 0.01
CA GLY A 52 -4.66 -13.92 -1.28
C GLY A 52 -5.50 -13.23 -2.35
N VAL A 53 -4.96 -13.17 -3.56
CA VAL A 53 -5.64 -12.69 -4.78
C VAL A 53 -6.28 -13.90 -5.46
N VAL A 54 -7.58 -13.84 -5.70
CA VAL A 54 -8.36 -14.92 -6.34
C VAL A 54 -8.78 -14.55 -7.76
N SER A 55 -9.24 -15.56 -8.51
CA SER A 55 -9.58 -15.40 -9.94
C SER A 55 -10.62 -14.31 -10.18
N GLY A 56 -10.27 -13.32 -11.01
CA GLY A 56 -11.11 -12.18 -11.34
C GLY A 56 -10.94 -10.94 -10.44
N ASP A 57 -10.07 -11.00 -9.44
CA ASP A 57 -9.72 -9.82 -8.65
C ASP A 57 -8.92 -8.81 -9.48
N CYS A 58 -9.35 -7.55 -9.47
CA CYS A 58 -8.62 -6.44 -10.06
C CYS A 58 -8.38 -5.37 -9.01
N ILE A 59 -7.16 -5.30 -8.48
CA ILE A 59 -6.75 -4.35 -7.44
C ILE A 59 -5.95 -3.23 -8.11
N LEU A 60 -6.47 -2.00 -8.06
CA LEU A 60 -5.80 -0.79 -8.49
C LEU A 60 -5.73 0.20 -7.31
N CYS A 61 -4.52 0.48 -6.85
CA CYS A 61 -4.25 1.34 -5.71
C CYS A 61 -3.44 2.57 -6.12
N ASN A 62 -3.92 3.77 -5.81
CA ASN A 62 -3.17 5.00 -6.03
C ASN A 62 -2.62 5.56 -4.72
N PHE A 63 -1.33 5.88 -4.70
CA PHE A 63 -0.65 6.58 -3.61
C PHE A 63 -0.21 7.94 -4.09
N THR A 64 -0.50 8.98 -3.33
CA THR A 64 0.02 10.33 -3.56
C THR A 64 0.82 10.74 -2.34
N ILE A 65 2.12 10.91 -2.50
CA ILE A 65 3.05 11.26 -1.43
C ILE A 65 3.48 12.70 -1.66
N GLY A 66 3.19 13.59 -0.70
CA GLY A 66 3.53 15.01 -0.79
C GLY A 66 5.02 15.29 -0.60
N ASP A 67 5.42 16.53 -0.91
CA ASP A 67 6.81 16.97 -0.80
C ASP A 67 7.34 16.81 0.62
N GLY A 68 8.56 16.27 0.74
CA GLY A 68 9.21 16.04 2.02
C GLY A 68 8.47 15.06 2.94
N CYS A 69 7.57 14.24 2.41
CA CYS A 69 6.91 13.16 3.14
C CYS A 69 7.58 11.82 2.87
N THR A 70 7.59 10.95 3.87
CA THR A 70 8.07 9.58 3.76
C THR A 70 6.92 8.62 4.03
N THR A 71 6.79 7.59 3.20
CA THR A 71 5.79 6.53 3.38
C THR A 71 6.43 5.18 3.08
N VAL A 72 6.16 4.22 3.95
CA VAL A 72 6.56 2.82 3.79
C VAL A 72 5.30 2.03 3.43
N LEU A 73 5.33 1.35 2.29
CA LEU A 73 4.28 0.43 1.87
C LEU A 73 4.76 -1.00 2.08
N THR A 74 4.07 -1.75 2.92
CA THR A 74 4.41 -3.12 3.29
C THR A 74 3.18 -4.01 3.25
N THR A 75 3.37 -5.32 3.15
CA THR A 75 2.32 -6.33 3.27
C THR A 75 2.53 -7.14 4.55
N GLN A 76 1.45 -7.50 5.25
CA GLN A 76 1.53 -8.32 6.47
C GLN A 76 2.17 -9.70 6.23
N ALA A 77 2.01 -10.23 5.02
CA ALA A 77 2.53 -11.52 4.60
C ALA A 77 2.63 -11.57 3.08
N SER A 78 3.29 -12.62 2.57
CA SER A 78 3.28 -12.94 1.15
C SER A 78 1.85 -13.02 0.60
N THR A 79 1.59 -12.30 -0.48
CA THR A 79 0.31 -12.38 -1.18
C THR A 79 0.22 -13.72 -1.90
N LYS A 80 -0.68 -14.61 -1.45
CA LYS A 80 -0.96 -15.86 -2.18
C LYS A 80 -1.74 -15.54 -3.44
N VAL A 81 -1.38 -16.13 -4.57
CA VAL A 81 -2.12 -16.00 -5.82
C VAL A 81 -2.76 -17.35 -6.15
N TYR A 82 -4.09 -17.38 -6.20
CA TYR A 82 -4.85 -18.59 -6.50
C TYR A 82 -4.99 -18.80 -8.02
N LYS A 83 -5.19 -20.05 -8.44
CA LYS A 83 -5.33 -20.41 -9.86
C LYS A 83 -6.47 -19.63 -10.50
N SER A 84 -6.23 -19.13 -11.72
CA SER A 84 -7.27 -18.57 -12.57
C SER A 84 -8.28 -19.65 -12.98
N VAL A 85 -9.57 -19.31 -12.94
CA VAL A 85 -10.69 -20.17 -13.32
C VAL A 85 -11.51 -19.46 -14.40
N ALA A 86 -12.03 -20.21 -15.37
CA ALA A 86 -12.86 -19.66 -16.45
C ALA A 86 -12.20 -18.49 -17.22
N SER A 87 -10.88 -18.57 -17.42
CA SER A 87 -10.08 -17.57 -18.14
C SER A 87 -10.10 -16.16 -17.51
N LYS A 88 -10.49 -16.03 -16.25
CA LYS A 88 -10.48 -14.75 -15.53
C LYS A 88 -9.09 -14.43 -15.01
N CYS A 89 -8.47 -13.38 -15.54
CA CYS A 89 -7.22 -12.85 -15.03
C CYS A 89 -7.43 -12.19 -13.66
N SER A 90 -6.38 -12.20 -12.84
CA SER A 90 -6.32 -11.41 -11.62
C SER A 90 -5.14 -10.47 -11.70
N GLU A 91 -5.31 -9.26 -11.23
CA GLU A 91 -4.32 -8.19 -11.37
C GLU A 91 -4.21 -7.38 -10.07
N GLN A 92 -2.99 -6.98 -9.74
CA GLN A 92 -2.70 -6.04 -8.65
C GLN A 92 -1.69 -5.00 -9.12
N VAL A 93 -2.11 -3.73 -9.08
CA VAL A 93 -1.31 -2.57 -9.48
C VAL A 93 -1.29 -1.56 -8.35
N PHE A 94 -0.08 -1.11 -7.98
CA PHE A 94 0.14 -0.02 -7.05
C PHE A 94 0.83 1.13 -7.79
N GLU A 95 0.12 2.22 -8.01
CA GLU A 95 0.63 3.42 -8.65
C GLU A 95 1.02 4.46 -7.59
N VAL A 96 2.23 5.01 -7.69
CA VAL A 96 2.73 6.04 -6.77
C VAL A 96 2.95 7.34 -7.53
N LYS A 97 2.48 8.45 -6.95
CA LYS A 97 2.72 9.81 -7.42
C LYS A 97 3.47 10.58 -6.33
N ALA A 98 4.67 11.03 -6.63
CA ALA A 98 5.49 11.86 -5.77
C ALA A 98 5.93 13.12 -6.54
N PRO A 99 6.08 14.27 -5.87
CA PRO A 99 6.48 15.53 -6.49
C PRO A 99 7.88 15.48 -7.09
N GLY A 100 8.07 16.26 -8.16
CA GLY A 100 9.34 16.37 -8.88
C GLY A 100 9.69 15.20 -9.81
N GLN A 101 8.79 14.23 -10.03
CA GLN A 101 9.10 12.99 -10.76
C GLN A 101 8.05 12.69 -11.85
N ASN A 102 8.39 12.95 -13.11
CA ASN A 102 7.64 12.47 -14.27
C ASN A 102 7.93 10.98 -14.46
N GLN A 103 6.98 10.13 -14.06
CA GLN A 103 6.74 8.73 -14.46
C GLN A 103 7.94 7.75 -14.59
N SER A 104 7.75 6.58 -13.98
CA SER A 104 8.50 5.32 -14.18
C SER A 104 9.91 5.26 -13.61
N ASN A 105 9.99 5.03 -12.30
CA ASN A 105 10.89 4.07 -11.63
C ASN A 105 10.95 4.46 -10.17
N HIS A 106 10.07 3.89 -9.37
CA HIS A 106 10.06 4.09 -7.93
C HIS A 106 10.80 2.93 -7.28
N GLU A 107 11.72 3.24 -6.37
CA GLU A 107 12.20 2.27 -5.40
C GLU A 107 11.08 2.05 -4.37
N VAL A 108 10.12 1.22 -4.74
CA VAL A 108 9.13 0.69 -3.80
C VAL A 108 9.85 -0.37 -3.00
N ILE A 109 10.34 -0.01 -1.83
CA ILE A 109 10.87 -1.00 -0.88
C ILE A 109 9.66 -1.72 -0.28
N LEU A 110 9.27 -2.81 -0.93
CA LEU A 110 8.33 -3.77 -0.35
C LEU A 110 9.07 -4.51 0.77
N VAL A 111 8.93 -4.00 1.99
CA VAL A 111 9.38 -4.71 3.18
C VAL A 111 8.38 -5.84 3.42
N ASN A 112 8.80 -7.09 3.25
CA ASN A 112 8.03 -8.23 3.70
C ASN A 112 8.38 -8.47 5.18
N ASP A 113 7.58 -7.94 6.08
CA ASP A 113 7.65 -8.29 7.49
C ASP A 113 7.10 -9.71 7.64
N ASN A 114 7.95 -10.73 7.46
CA ASN A 114 7.64 -12.08 7.95
C ASN A 114 7.62 -12.00 9.48
N LEU A 115 6.46 -11.70 10.05
CA LEU A 115 6.17 -11.98 11.45
C LEU A 115 6.12 -13.51 11.58
N SER A 116 7.28 -14.14 11.70
CA SER A 116 7.37 -15.50 12.22
C SER A 116 6.88 -15.47 13.66
N ASP A 117 5.97 -16.38 13.98
CA ASP A 117 5.21 -16.51 15.22
C ASP A 117 5.97 -16.08 16.49
N ALA A 118 5.32 -15.21 17.27
CA ALA A 118 5.60 -15.01 18.69
C ALA A 118 4.67 -15.90 19.52
#